data_AF-B7KTV1-F1
#
_entry.id   AF-B7KTV1-F1
#
_cell.length_a   1.000
_cell.length_b   1.000
_cell.length_c   1.000
_cell.angle_alpha   90.00
_cell.angle_beta   90.00
_cell.angle_gamma   90.00
#
_symmetry.space_group_name_H-M   'P 1'
#
loop_
_entity.id
_entity.type
_entity.pdbx_description
1 polymer ?
#
loop_
_entity_poly.entity_id
_entity_poly.type
_entity_poly.pdbx_seq_one_letter_code
_entity_poly.pdbx_strand_id
1 'polypeptide(L)'
;MRRASKQPEGGRGANLQTYSLAPDGEPDAFRVLIDREMVGRVISCVEHPGLWRIEDQNGRFMGRAGMREQGAEFLAAWFLANDQDWS
;
A
#
# COMPACT_ATOMS: atom_id res chain seq x y z
N MET A 1 4.59 27.14 33.48
CA MET A 1 3.14 27.24 33.23
C MET A 1 2.86 27.10 31.74
N ARG A 2 2.03 26.10 31.37
CA ARG A 2 1.15 25.95 30.17
C ARG A 2 1.80 26.23 28.78
N ARG A 3 1.76 25.30 27.83
CA ARG A 3 0.54 24.85 27.15
C ARG A 3 0.56 23.35 26.82
N ALA A 4 -0.46 22.67 27.33
CA ALA A 4 -0.98 21.45 26.73
C ALA A 4 -1.64 21.82 25.39
N SER A 5 -1.25 21.17 24.31
CA SER A 5 -2.00 21.18 23.07
C SER A 5 -2.88 19.94 23.04
N LYS A 6 -4.17 20.24 23.13
CA LYS A 6 -5.33 19.35 23.19
C LYS A 6 -5.48 18.61 21.85
N GLN A 7 -5.81 17.32 21.91
CA GLN A 7 -6.28 16.51 20.78
C GLN A 7 -7.49 17.15 20.07
N PRO A 8 -7.82 16.66 18.88
CA PRO A 8 -9.20 16.29 18.63
C PRO A 8 -9.32 14.78 18.38
N GLU A 9 -10.14 14.15 19.21
CA GLU A 9 -10.79 12.88 18.91
C GLU A 9 -11.86 13.11 17.82
N GLY A 10 -12.05 12.14 16.92
CA GLY A 10 -13.29 12.04 16.14
C GLY A 10 -13.13 11.92 14.63
N GLY A 11 -13.00 10.68 14.15
CA GLY A 11 -13.24 10.33 12.75
C GLY A 11 -13.44 8.82 12.63
N ARG A 12 -14.68 8.34 12.76
CA ARG A 12 -15.05 7.01 12.25
C ARG A 12 -14.98 7.08 10.72
N GLY A 13 -13.84 6.73 10.14
CA GLY A 13 -13.65 6.68 8.70
C GLY A 13 -12.73 5.53 8.36
N ALA A 14 -13.33 4.41 7.97
CA ALA A 14 -12.71 3.14 7.55
C ALA A 14 -11.66 2.57 8.53
N ASN A 15 -11.85 1.33 8.95
CA ASN A 15 -10.74 0.53 9.44
C ASN A 15 -9.80 0.26 8.26
N LEU A 16 -9.04 1.28 7.83
CA LEU A 16 -8.00 1.14 6.82
C LEU A 16 -6.91 0.36 7.54
N GLN A 17 -6.93 -0.97 7.37
CA GLN A 17 -5.85 -1.79 7.89
C GLN A 17 -4.52 -1.15 7.46
N THR A 18 -3.67 -0.86 8.43
CA THR A 18 -2.43 -0.13 8.22
C THR A 18 -1.51 -0.97 7.36
N TYR A 19 -1.43 -0.69 6.06
CA TYR A 19 -0.42 -1.31 5.21
C TYR A 19 0.96 -0.77 5.56
N SER A 20 1.99 -1.57 5.29
CA SER A 20 3.39 -1.19 5.47
C SER A 20 4.17 -1.42 4.18
N LEU A 21 5.15 -0.55 3.92
CA LEU A 21 6.09 -0.70 2.82
C LEU A 21 7.43 -1.21 3.35
N ALA A 22 7.92 -2.31 2.79
CA ALA A 22 9.22 -2.88 3.11
C ALA A 22 10.07 -3.00 1.83
N PRO A 23 11.39 -2.74 1.87
CA PRO A 23 12.26 -2.97 0.72
C PRO A 23 12.19 -4.43 0.24
N ASP A 24 12.10 -4.63 -1.08
CA ASP A 24 11.99 -5.97 -1.70
C ASP A 24 13.38 -6.63 -1.93
N GLY A 25 14.46 -5.89 -1.71
CA GLY A 25 15.84 -6.33 -2.00
C GLY A 25 16.35 -5.89 -3.37
N GLU A 26 15.47 -5.42 -4.25
CA GLU A 26 15.83 -4.72 -5.48
C GLU A 26 15.77 -3.19 -5.28
N PRO A 27 16.62 -2.42 -5.99
CA PRO A 27 16.55 -0.97 -5.97
C PRO A 27 15.19 -0.50 -6.47
N ASP A 28 14.58 0.43 -5.73
CA ASP A 28 13.29 1.03 -6.06
C ASP A 28 12.12 0.02 -6.20
N ALA A 29 12.20 -1.08 -5.46
CA ALA A 29 11.13 -2.06 -5.31
C ALA A 29 10.73 -2.20 -3.83
N PHE A 30 9.42 -2.14 -3.56
CA PHE A 30 8.87 -2.28 -2.23
C PHE A 30 7.77 -3.35 -2.20
N ARG A 31 7.83 -4.22 -1.18
CA ARG A 31 6.74 -5.10 -0.79
C ARG A 31 5.70 -4.30 -0.04
N VAL A 32 4.44 -4.51 -0.39
CA VAL A 32 3.28 -4.02 0.36
C VAL A 32 2.84 -5.15 1.29
N LEU A 33 2.75 -4.84 2.58
CA LEU A 33 2.40 -5.80 3.62
C LEU A 33 1.11 -5.35 4.33
N ILE A 34 0.18 -6.28 4.58
CA ILE A 34 -0.95 -6.10 5.50
C ILE A 34 -0.83 -7.19 6.57
N ASP A 35 -0.87 -6.82 7.85
CA ASP A 35 -0.77 -7.77 8.97
C ASP A 35 0.43 -8.76 8.86
N ARG A 36 1.53 -8.31 8.23
CA ARG A 36 2.77 -9.06 7.89
C ARG A 36 2.65 -10.04 6.71
N GLU A 37 1.51 -10.10 6.04
CA GLU A 37 1.32 -10.84 4.80
C GLU A 37 1.66 -9.95 3.59
N MET A 38 2.37 -10.53 2.61
CA MET A 38 2.73 -9.81 1.37
C MET A 38 1.55 -9.84 0.40
N VAL A 39 0.98 -8.67 0.13
CA VAL A 39 -0.20 -8.51 -0.73
C VAL A 39 0.18 -8.10 -2.15
N GLY A 40 1.42 -7.62 -2.35
CA GLY A 40 1.93 -7.27 -3.65
C GLY A 40 3.22 -6.45 -3.58
N ARG A 41 3.60 -5.90 -4.73
CA ARG A 41 4.82 -5.13 -4.92
C ARG A 41 4.54 -3.84 -5.69
N VAL A 42 5.25 -2.77 -5.30
CA VAL A 42 5.34 -1.53 -6.07
C VAL A 42 6.79 -1.32 -6.48
N ILE A 43 7.01 -1.27 -7.79
CA ILE A 43 8.34 -1.29 -8.42
C ILE A 43 8.45 -0.08 -9.34
N SER A 44 9.58 0.63 -9.32
CA SER A 44 9.83 1.70 -10.28
C SER A 44 9.69 1.20 -11.72
N CYS A 45 8.89 1.89 -12.54
CA CYS A 45 8.62 1.47 -13.90
C CYS A 45 9.72 1.96 -14.85
N VAL A 46 10.63 1.05 -15.24
CA VAL A 46 11.70 1.37 -16.20
C VAL A 46 11.18 1.79 -17.59
N GLU A 47 10.02 1.27 -17.99
CA GLU A 47 9.37 1.60 -19.27
C GLU A 47 8.74 2.99 -19.27
N HIS A 48 8.33 3.49 -18.09
CA HIS A 48 7.69 4.80 -17.93
C HIS A 48 8.28 5.52 -16.71
N PRO A 49 9.39 6.25 -16.89
CA PRO A 49 10.06 6.95 -15.81
C PRO A 49 9.10 7.85 -15.02
N GLY A 50 9.15 7.76 -13.69
CA GLY A 50 8.28 8.50 -12.78
C GLY A 50 6.95 7.81 -12.46
N LEU A 51 6.66 6.66 -13.08
CA LEU A 51 5.55 5.80 -12.68
C LEU A 51 6.03 4.60 -11.87
N TRP A 52 5.13 4.09 -11.05
CA TRP A 52 5.29 2.89 -10.25
C TRP A 52 4.44 1.78 -10.82
N ARG A 53 5.06 0.68 -11.19
CA ARG A 53 4.40 -0.57 -11.59
C ARG A 53 3.86 -1.26 -10.34
N ILE A 54 2.60 -1.66 -10.41
CA ILE A 54 1.89 -2.36 -9.34
C ILE A 54 1.75 -3.82 -9.75
N GLU A 55 2.20 -4.73 -8.88
CA GLU A 55 2.07 -6.17 -9.06
C GLU A 55 1.40 -6.80 -7.85
N ASP A 56 0.55 -7.81 -8.07
CA ASP A 56 -0.01 -8.62 -6.99
C ASP A 56 1.07 -9.51 -6.34
N GLN A 57 0.68 -10.29 -5.33
CA GLN A 57 1.55 -11.25 -4.65
C GLN A 57 2.13 -12.34 -5.57
N ASN A 58 1.51 -12.60 -6.72
CA ASN A 58 1.95 -13.56 -7.73
C ASN A 58 2.83 -12.92 -8.82
N GLY A 59 3.10 -11.60 -8.76
CA GLY A 59 3.81 -10.87 -9.80
C GLY A 59 2.95 -10.52 -11.02
N ARG A 60 1.62 -10.64 -10.93
CA ARG A 60 0.70 -10.23 -11.99
C ARG A 60 0.61 -8.71 -12.00
N PHE A 61 0.86 -8.12 -13.16
CA PHE A 61 0.69 -6.69 -13.38
C PHE A 61 -0.77 -6.26 -13.15
N MET A 62 -0.95 -5.30 -12.24
CA MET A 62 -2.27 -4.75 -11.90
C MET A 62 -2.47 -3.33 -12.42
N GLY A 63 -1.39 -2.59 -12.67
CA GLY A 63 -1.49 -1.22 -13.16
C GLY A 63 -0.25 -0.39 -12.88
N ARG A 64 -0.40 0.93 -13.03
CA ARG A 64 0.65 1.93 -12.76
C ARG A 64 0.08 3.06 -11.91
N ALA A 65 0.90 3.61 -11.03
CA ALA A 65 0.57 4.79 -10.22
C ALA A 65 1.64 5.87 -10.33
N GLY A 66 1.26 7.13 -10.08
CA GLY A 66 2.22 8.25 -10.08
C GLY A 66 3.08 8.31 -8.81
N MET A 67 2.66 7.63 -7.74
CA MET A 67 3.38 7.53 -6.47
C MET A 67 3.32 6.09 -5.95
N ARG A 68 4.36 5.65 -5.24
CA ARG A 68 4.39 4.29 -4.66
C ARG A 68 3.29 4.09 -3.62
N GLU A 69 2.98 5.12 -2.84
CA GLU A 69 1.96 5.07 -1.78
C GLU A 69 0.57 4.80 -2.38
N GLN A 70 0.25 5.43 -3.52
CA GLN A 70 -1.01 5.18 -4.24
C GLN A 70 -1.10 3.73 -4.73
N GLY A 71 0.01 3.16 -5.21
CA GLY A 71 0.05 1.75 -5.61
C GLY A 71 -0.12 0.79 -4.43
N ALA A 72 0.42 1.16 -3.27
CA ALA A 72 0.28 0.39 -2.04
C ALA A 72 -1.14 0.45 -1.47
N GLU A 73 -1.77 1.63 -1.46
CA GLU A 73 -3.17 1.81 -1.09
C GLU A 73 -4.10 1.00 -1.99
N PHE A 74 -3.84 1.01 -3.30
CA PHE A 74 -4.58 0.19 -4.26
C PHE A 74 -4.45 -1.30 -3.95
N LEU A 75 -3.23 -1.81 -3.72
CA LEU A 75 -3.01 -3.23 -3.38
C LEU A 75 -3.68 -3.61 -2.07
N ALA A 76 -3.61 -2.74 -1.07
CA ALA A 76 -4.27 -2.95 0.21
C ALA A 76 -5.79 -3.07 0.06
N ALA A 77 -6.41 -2.13 -0.68
CA ALA A 77 -7.83 -2.17 -0.95
C ALA A 77 -8.25 -3.39 -1.78
N TRP A 78 -7.46 -3.75 -2.79
CA TRP A 78 -7.74 -4.91 -3.64
C TRP A 78 -7.67 -6.23 -2.87
N PHE A 79 -6.63 -6.40 -2.04
CA PHE A 79 -6.47 -7.60 -1.21
C PHE A 79 -7.65 -7.76 -0.24
N LEU A 80 -8.06 -6.68 0.45
CA LEU A 80 -9.20 -6.70 1.35
C LEU A 80 -10.52 -7.02 0.66
N ALA A 81 -10.74 -6.49 -0.54
CA ALA A 81 -11.94 -6.79 -1.31
C ALA A 81 -11.96 -8.26 -1.77
N ASN A 82 -10.81 -8.84 -2.12
CA ASN A 82 -10.70 -10.22 -2.57
C ASN A 82 -10.74 -11.23 -1.40
N ASP A 83 -10.23 -10.87 -0.23
CA ASP A 83 -10.33 -11.70 0.99
C ASP A 83 -11.78 -11.82 1.48
N GLN A 84 -12.58 -10.76 1.32
CA GLN A 84 -14.01 -10.77 1.65
C GLN A 84 -14.88 -11.66 0.75
N ASP A 85 -14.41 -12.04 -0.44
CA ASP A 85 -15.16 -12.87 -1.39
C ASP A 85 -15.15 -14.37 -1.02
N TRP A 86 -14.37 -14.78 0.00
CA TRP A 86 -14.25 -16.17 0.45
C TRP A 86 -14.90 -16.50 1.81
N SER A 87 -15.80 -15.65 2.33
CA SER A 87 -16.58 -15.94 3.56
C SER A 87 -18.04 -16.28 3.32
#